data_AF-A0A496RQ65-F1
#
_entry.id   AF-A0A496RQ65-F1
#
_cell.length_a   1.000
_cell.length_b   1.000
_cell.length_c   1.000
_cell.angle_alpha   90.00
_cell.angle_beta   90.00
_cell.angle_gamma   90.00
#
_symmetry.space_group_name_H-M   'P 1'
#
loop_
_entity.id
_entity.type
_entity.pdbx_description
1 polymer ?
#
loop_
_entity_poly.entity_id
_entity_poly.type
_entity_poly.pdbx_seq_one_letter_code
_entity_poly.pdbx_strand_id
1 'polypeptide(L)'
;MKNVSRCSAGGGCHKITNLLRLSLSASRAYMFKIGYRASSAESHKTVWSFMLLSLSEEHHDRIHFFNRMRIKRNKNLYDHAGLISETEGRQIIRLAAKHIAAIKKII
;
A
#
# COMPACT_ATOMS: atom_id res chain seq x y z
N MET A 1 20.05 17.72 -16.72
CA MET A 1 18.69 18.20 -16.36
C MET A 1 17.78 16.98 -16.28
N LYS A 2 17.30 16.59 -15.09
CA LYS A 2 16.46 15.39 -14.90
C LYS A 2 14.99 15.80 -14.97
N ASN A 3 14.28 15.28 -15.96
CA ASN A 3 12.84 15.49 -16.17
C ASN A 3 12.06 15.01 -14.95
N VAL A 4 11.46 15.95 -14.22
CA VAL A 4 10.44 15.69 -13.21
C VAL A 4 9.11 15.63 -13.95
N SER A 5 8.68 14.41 -14.28
CA SER A 5 7.37 14.12 -14.86
C SER A 5 6.29 14.72 -13.94
N ARG A 6 5.70 15.85 -14.37
CA ARG A 6 4.57 16.50 -13.69
C ARG A 6 3.43 15.49 -13.60
N CYS A 7 3.20 14.90 -12.43
CA CYS A 7 1.96 14.19 -12.12
C CYS A 7 0.85 15.24 -11.97
N SER A 8 0.22 15.59 -13.08
CA SER A 8 -0.97 16.44 -13.14
C SER A 8 -2.12 15.82 -12.34
N ALA A 9 -2.87 16.70 -11.66
CA ALA A 9 -3.76 16.46 -10.54
C ALA A 9 -5.02 15.57 -10.79
N GLY A 10 -5.07 14.74 -11.82
CA GLY A 10 -6.24 13.91 -12.14
C GLY A 10 -6.03 12.39 -12.10
N GLY A 11 -4.95 11.89 -12.73
CA GLY A 11 -4.86 10.46 -13.09
C GLY A 11 -3.92 9.59 -12.24
N GLY A 12 -2.83 10.15 -11.72
CA GLY A 12 -1.78 9.37 -11.03
C GLY A 12 -2.14 8.98 -9.59
N CYS A 13 -2.77 9.90 -8.84
CA CYS A 13 -3.12 9.69 -7.43
C CYS A 13 -4.22 8.62 -7.25
N HIS A 14 -5.16 8.54 -8.21
CA HIS A 14 -6.20 7.51 -8.23
C HIS A 14 -5.63 6.10 -8.41
N LYS A 15 -4.65 5.93 -9.31
CA LYS A 15 -3.98 4.62 -9.53
C LYS A 15 -3.30 4.11 -8.25
N ILE A 16 -2.59 4.98 -7.55
CA ILE A 16 -1.90 4.65 -6.29
C ILE A 16 -2.91 4.33 -5.18
N THR A 17 -3.99 5.09 -5.09
CA THR A 17 -5.08 4.84 -4.14
C THR A 17 -5.70 3.46 -4.38
N ASN A 18 -5.95 3.09 -5.63
CA ASN A 18 -6.52 1.78 -5.98
C ASN A 18 -5.56 0.64 -5.64
N LEU A 19 -4.26 0.79 -5.89
CA LEU A 19 -3.26 -0.22 -5.54
C LEU A 19 -3.16 -0.44 -4.02
N LEU A 20 -3.17 0.64 -3.23
CA LEU A 20 -3.17 0.53 -1.76
C LEU A 20 -4.45 -0.15 -1.26
N ARG A 21 -5.60 0.14 -1.86
CA ARG A 21 -6.88 -0.49 -1.53
C ARG A 21 -6.88 -1.98 -1.89
N LEU A 22 -6.37 -2.35 -3.06
CA LEU A 22 -6.27 -3.75 -3.50
C LEU A 22 -5.39 -4.57 -2.54
N SER A 23 -4.20 -4.06 -2.21
CA SER A 23 -3.31 -4.71 -1.25
C SER A 23 -3.95 -4.83 0.13
N LEU A 24 -4.71 -3.83 0.57
CA LEU A 24 -5.45 -3.88 1.83
C LEU A 24 -6.55 -4.95 1.82
N SER A 25 -7.31 -5.07 0.72
CA SER A 25 -8.33 -6.11 0.57
C SER A 25 -7.72 -7.51 0.59
N ALA A 26 -6.58 -7.71 -0.08
CA ALA A 26 -5.86 -8.98 -0.03
C ALA A 26 -5.40 -9.34 1.40
N SER A 27 -4.81 -8.37 2.11
CA SER A 27 -4.42 -8.55 3.51
C SER A 27 -5.62 -8.86 4.42
N ARG A 28 -6.79 -8.25 4.18
CA ARG A 28 -8.02 -8.57 4.92
C ARG A 28 -8.53 -9.98 4.64
N ALA A 29 -8.43 -10.45 3.40
CA ALA A 29 -8.75 -11.84 3.06
C ALA A 29 -7.84 -12.82 3.80
N TYR A 30 -6.55 -12.51 3.90
CA TYR A 30 -5.61 -13.29 4.71
C TYR A 30 -5.98 -13.27 6.20
N MET A 31 -6.26 -12.09 6.78
CA MET A 31 -6.74 -12.00 8.18
C MET A 31 -7.97 -12.89 8.42
N PHE A 32 -8.93 -12.88 7.49
CA PHE A 32 -10.14 -13.70 7.58
C PHE A 32 -9.82 -15.20 7.54
N LYS A 33 -8.86 -15.64 6.71
CA LYS A 33 -8.41 -17.04 6.67
C LYS A 33 -7.86 -17.53 8.01
N ILE A 34 -7.20 -16.66 8.77
CA ILE A 34 -6.60 -16.99 10.07
C ILE A 34 -7.63 -16.79 11.22
N GLY A 35 -8.89 -16.43 10.90
CA GLY A 35 -9.95 -16.23 11.89
C GLY A 35 -9.99 -14.83 12.52
N TYR A 36 -9.21 -13.87 12.02
CA TYR A 36 -9.19 -12.49 12.51
C TYR A 36 -10.04 -11.55 11.63
N ARG A 37 -10.72 -10.59 12.28
CA ARG A 37 -11.49 -9.54 11.58
C ARG A 37 -10.90 -8.16 11.91
N ALA A 38 -10.63 -7.36 10.88
CA ALA A 38 -10.20 -5.98 11.07
C ALA A 38 -11.34 -5.14 11.66
N SER A 39 -11.08 -4.47 12.79
CA SER A 39 -11.99 -3.50 13.40
C SER A 39 -12.26 -2.31 12.46
N SER A 40 -13.44 -1.69 12.56
CA SER A 40 -13.88 -0.59 11.69
C SER A 40 -13.13 0.72 11.95
N ALA A 41 -12.67 0.96 13.18
CA ALA A 41 -11.82 2.10 13.54
C ALA A 41 -10.35 1.86 13.14
N GLU A 42 -9.71 2.85 12.49
CA GLU A 42 -8.30 2.79 12.04
C GLU A 42 -7.94 1.52 11.21
N SER A 43 -8.92 0.97 10.48
CA SER A 43 -8.82 -0.33 9.81
C SER A 43 -7.58 -0.50 8.91
N HIS A 44 -7.03 0.59 8.37
CA HIS A 44 -5.82 0.55 7.55
C HIS A 44 -4.56 0.31 8.39
N LYS A 45 -4.39 0.99 9.53
CA LYS A 45 -3.22 0.79 10.39
C LYS A 45 -3.24 -0.61 10.99
N THR A 46 -4.40 -1.03 11.50
CA THR A 46 -4.59 -2.34 12.14
C THR A 46 -4.23 -3.48 11.21
N VAL A 47 -4.66 -3.42 9.94
CA VAL A 47 -4.32 -4.45 8.96
C VAL A 47 -2.81 -4.49 8.71
N TRP A 48 -2.14 -3.35 8.51
CA TRP A 48 -0.69 -3.36 8.27
C TRP A 48 0.13 -3.80 9.49
N SER A 49 -0.27 -3.39 10.70
CA SER A 49 0.33 -3.85 11.94
C SER A 49 0.14 -5.35 12.14
N PHE A 50 -1.04 -5.88 11.82
CA PHE A 50 -1.28 -7.33 11.85
C PHE A 50 -0.38 -8.06 10.84
N MET A 51 -0.28 -7.56 9.60
CA MET A 51 0.60 -8.18 8.60
C MET A 51 2.07 -8.18 9.03
N LEU A 52 2.54 -7.16 9.76
CA LEU A 52 3.90 -7.15 10.33
C LEU A 52 4.08 -8.21 11.42
N LEU A 53 3.06 -8.46 12.22
CA LEU A 53 3.11 -9.48 13.27
C LEU A 53 2.95 -10.90 12.72
N SER A 54 2.17 -11.08 11.65
CA SER A 54 1.84 -12.40 11.09
C SER A 54 2.76 -12.88 9.97
N LEU A 55 3.43 -11.97 9.25
CA LEU A 55 4.39 -12.34 8.21
C LEU A 55 5.83 -12.25 8.71
N SER A 56 6.70 -13.09 8.14
CA SER A 56 8.14 -13.06 8.40
C SER A 56 8.77 -11.72 7.98
N GLU A 57 9.92 -11.40 8.57
CA GLU A 57 10.65 -10.14 8.37
C GLU A 57 10.94 -9.82 6.90
N GLU A 58 11.06 -10.85 6.04
CA GLU A 58 11.23 -10.69 4.59
C GLU A 58 10.09 -9.89 3.92
N HIS A 59 8.92 -9.83 4.55
CA HIS A 59 7.76 -9.06 4.09
C HIS A 59 7.68 -7.67 4.70
N HIS A 60 8.42 -7.37 5.78
CA HIS A 60 8.28 -6.13 6.55
C HIS A 60 8.64 -4.90 5.73
N ASP A 61 9.72 -4.94 4.96
CA ASP A 61 10.13 -3.83 4.07
C ASP A 61 9.02 -3.41 3.11
N ARG A 62 8.29 -4.40 2.57
CA ARG A 62 7.17 -4.18 1.64
C ARG A 62 5.99 -3.55 2.36
N ILE A 63 5.68 -4.02 3.57
CA ILE A 63 4.60 -3.48 4.40
C ILE A 63 4.91 -2.05 4.86
N HIS A 64 6.14 -1.78 5.29
CA HIS A 64 6.60 -0.44 5.63
C HIS A 64 6.50 0.51 4.44
N PHE A 65 6.84 0.06 3.23
CA PHE A 65 6.65 0.83 2.02
C PHE A 65 5.17 1.21 1.80
N PHE A 66 4.23 0.25 1.94
CA PHE A 66 2.80 0.56 1.82
C PHE A 66 2.32 1.53 2.91
N ASN A 67 2.79 1.41 4.15
CA ASN A 67 2.44 2.35 5.20
C ASN A 67 2.98 3.77 4.92
N ARG A 68 4.20 3.91 4.39
CA ARG A 68 4.73 5.20 3.94
C ARG A 68 3.88 5.79 2.82
N MET A 69 3.50 4.99 1.83
CA MET A 69 2.63 5.43 0.74
C MET A 69 1.23 5.80 1.21
N ARG A 70 0.70 5.10 2.23
CA ARG A 70 -0.55 5.46 2.91
C ARG A 70 -0.43 6.81 3.60
N ILE A 71 0.65 7.06 4.34
CA ILE A 71 0.88 8.34 5.02
C ILE A 71 1.04 9.47 3.99
N LYS A 72 1.82 9.23 2.91
CA LYS A 72 1.95 10.18 1.79
C LYS A 72 0.59 10.48 1.16
N ARG A 73 -0.24 9.46 0.88
CA ARG A 73 -1.62 9.63 0.38
C ARG A 73 -2.48 10.45 1.34
N ASN A 74 -2.40 10.19 2.65
CA ASN A 74 -3.20 10.90 3.64
C ASN A 74 -2.76 12.37 3.80
N LYS A 75 -1.45 12.64 3.68
CA LYS A 75 -0.90 14.01 3.60
C LYS A 75 -1.21 14.71 2.28
N ASN A 76 -1.47 13.95 1.20
CA ASN A 76 -1.77 14.47 -0.14
C ASN A 76 -3.12 15.21 -0.24
N LEU A 77 -3.89 15.30 0.85
CA LEU A 77 -5.12 16.07 0.89
C LEU A 77 -4.89 17.58 1.13
N TYR A 78 -3.70 18.01 1.60
CA TYR A 78 -3.56 19.41 2.03
C TYR A 78 -2.25 20.16 1.76
N ASP A 79 -1.29 19.69 0.95
CA ASP A 79 -0.30 20.72 0.52
C ASP A 79 0.49 20.53 -0.79
N HIS A 80 1.06 19.39 -1.18
CA HIS A 80 2.09 19.44 -2.25
C HIS A 80 1.88 18.42 -3.37
N ALA A 81 1.37 18.90 -4.52
CA ALA A 81 1.37 18.19 -5.79
C ALA A 81 2.84 17.89 -6.21
N GLY A 82 3.24 16.61 -6.16
CA GLY A 82 4.59 16.18 -6.58
C GLY A 82 5.31 15.18 -5.66
N LEU A 83 4.71 14.75 -4.55
CA LEU A 83 5.38 13.91 -3.54
C LEU A 83 5.69 12.46 -3.92
N ILE A 84 5.17 11.96 -5.04
CA ILE A 84 5.39 10.58 -5.49
C ILE A 84 6.09 10.61 -6.84
N SER A 85 7.34 10.16 -6.86
CA SER A 85 8.11 10.08 -8.10
C SER A 85 7.63 8.95 -9.00
N GLU A 86 7.97 9.00 -10.29
CA GLU A 86 7.67 7.93 -11.23
C GLU A 86 8.34 6.59 -10.83
N THR A 87 9.50 6.66 -10.19
CA THR A 87 10.18 5.48 -9.63
C THR A 87 9.39 4.86 -8.47
N GLU A 88 8.86 5.68 -7.56
CA GLU A 88 7.97 5.22 -6.49
C GLU A 88 6.65 4.66 -7.04
N GLY A 89 6.12 5.26 -8.12
CA GLY A 89 4.95 4.78 -8.84
C GLY A 89 5.15 3.39 -9.48
N ARG A 90 6.29 3.15 -10.11
CA ARG A 90 6.64 1.80 -10.60
C ARG A 90 6.89 0.82 -9.45
N GLN A 91 7.54 1.28 -8.39
CA GLN A 91 7.85 0.46 -7.23
C GLN A 91 6.57 -0.01 -6.52
N ILE A 92 5.56 0.85 -6.36
CA ILE A 92 4.30 0.45 -5.71
C ILE A 92 3.55 -0.59 -6.53
N ILE A 93 3.55 -0.50 -7.87
CA ILE A 93 2.93 -1.51 -8.75
C ILE A 93 3.63 -2.86 -8.57
N ARG A 94 4.97 -2.86 -8.62
CA ARG A 94 5.77 -4.09 -8.47
C ARG A 94 5.57 -4.73 -7.10
N LEU A 95 5.57 -3.92 -6.05
CA LEU A 95 5.38 -4.39 -4.68
C LEU A 95 3.95 -4.90 -4.44
N ALA A 96 2.93 -4.22 -4.97
CA ALA A 96 1.54 -4.67 -4.87
C ALA A 96 1.34 -6.03 -5.54
N ALA A 97 1.87 -6.22 -6.75
CA ALA A 97 1.82 -7.50 -7.45
C ALA A 97 2.51 -8.62 -6.66
N LYS A 98 3.71 -8.35 -6.12
CA LYS A 98 4.42 -9.32 -5.26
C LYS A 98 3.64 -9.66 -3.99
N HIS A 99 3.03 -8.66 -3.35
CA HIS A 99 2.25 -8.85 -2.12
C HIS A 99 1.01 -9.72 -2.35
N ILE A 100 0.27 -9.45 -3.44
CA ILE A 100 -0.90 -10.26 -3.81
C ILE A 100 -0.47 -11.69 -4.17
N ALA A 101 0.61 -11.86 -4.92
CA ALA A 101 1.14 -13.18 -5.25
C ALA A 101 1.57 -13.96 -3.99
N ALA A 102 2.19 -13.29 -3.01
CA ALA A 102 2.55 -13.90 -1.74
C ALA A 102 1.31 -14.35 -0.96
N ILE A 103 0.30 -13.49 -0.82
CA ILE A 103 -0.95 -13.83 -0.15
C ILE A 103 -1.67 -14.97 -0.88
N LYS A 104 -1.69 -14.98 -2.21
CA LYS A 104 -2.30 -16.06 -3.02
C LYS A 104 -1.60 -17.41 -2.85
N LYS A 105 -0.31 -17.44 -2.49
CA LYS A 105 0.37 -18.70 -2.13
C LYS A 105 -0.02 -19.21 -0.76
N ILE A 106 -0.47 -18.31 0.13
CA ILE A 106 -0.81 -18.63 1.51
C ILE A 106 -2.30 -18.96 1.64
N ILE A 107 -3.17 -18.32 0.86
CA ILE A 107 -4.62 -18.60 0.77
C ILE A 107 -4.86 -19.82 -0.11
#